data_AF-A0A3N8K0K6-F1
#
_entry.id   AF-A0A3N8K0K6-F1
#
_cell.length_a   1.000
_cell.length_b   1.000
_cell.length_c   1.000
_cell.angle_alpha   90.00
_cell.angle_beta   90.00
_cell.angle_gamma   90.00
#
_symmetry.space_group_name_H-M   'P 1'
#
loop_
_entity.id
_entity.type
_entity.pdbx_description
1 polymer ?
#
loop_
_entity_poly.entity_id
_entity_poly.type
_entity_poly.pdbx_seq_one_letter_code
_entity_poly.pdbx_strand_id
1 'polypeptide(L)'
;MLLPMPRKAAEDMSLVYHLALAVCRKDQGNAHLLNELVKALYLTYYLQVSGFSDAPLDLYRHGEAALEQAGRRAIRDGVWGIGAEMAPILEEILSIHDQQLASAAMWNIIDAQDRLSRFIQSDQQSPLPAGTALGIQGDDAGFDESATSRNLQ
;
A
#
# COMPACT_ATOMS: atom_id res chain seq x y z
N MET A 1 -20.88 -22.31 -7.09
CA MET A 1 -20.14 -21.13 -7.58
C MET A 1 -20.66 -19.93 -6.83
N LEU A 2 -19.79 -19.15 -6.18
CA LEU A 2 -20.19 -17.89 -5.54
C LEU A 2 -20.29 -16.82 -6.63
N LEU A 3 -21.38 -16.05 -6.62
CA LEU A 3 -21.60 -14.99 -7.60
C LEU A 3 -20.58 -13.85 -7.37
N PRO A 4 -20.12 -13.21 -8.46
CA PRO A 4 -19.34 -11.98 -8.35
C PRO A 4 -20.21 -10.85 -7.75
N MET A 5 -19.55 -9.76 -7.36
CA MET A 5 -20.24 -8.57 -6.88
C MET A 5 -21.29 -8.08 -7.89
N PRO A 6 -22.48 -7.62 -7.43
CA PRO A 6 -23.41 -6.94 -8.32
C PRO A 6 -22.72 -5.73 -8.98
N ARG A 7 -22.82 -5.64 -10.31
CA ARG A 7 -22.15 -4.62 -11.11
C ARG A 7 -22.30 -3.20 -10.56
N LYS A 8 -23.51 -2.83 -10.15
CA LYS A 8 -23.80 -1.50 -9.59
C LYS A 8 -23.01 -1.21 -8.31
N ALA A 9 -22.84 -2.20 -7.44
CA ALA A 9 -22.07 -2.05 -6.21
C ALA A 9 -20.56 -1.91 -6.50
N ALA A 10 -20.05 -2.65 -7.49
CA ALA A 10 -18.67 -2.50 -7.95
C ALA A 10 -18.42 -1.10 -8.56
N GLU A 11 -19.35 -0.61 -9.40
CA GLU A 11 -19.29 0.73 -9.98
C GLU A 11 -19.33 1.82 -8.91
N ASP A 12 -20.19 1.69 -7.89
CA ASP A 12 -20.28 2.66 -6.78
C ASP A 12 -18.98 2.70 -5.96
N MET A 13 -18.42 1.53 -5.64
CA MET A 13 -17.16 1.43 -4.89
C MET A 13 -15.99 2.02 -5.68
N SER A 14 -15.87 1.66 -6.96
CA SER A 14 -14.88 2.21 -7.89
C SER A 14 -14.98 3.74 -7.97
N LEU A 15 -16.20 4.27 -8.14
CA LEU A 15 -16.45 5.71 -8.26
C LEU A 15 -15.97 6.49 -7.03
N VAL A 16 -16.19 5.96 -5.82
CA VAL A 16 -15.72 6.61 -4.58
C VAL A 16 -14.21 6.81 -4.61
N TYR A 17 -13.44 5.79 -4.99
CA TYR A 17 -11.98 5.86 -4.99
C TYR A 17 -11.42 6.75 -6.10
N HIS A 18 -11.97 6.65 -7.31
CA HIS A 18 -11.57 7.52 -8.42
C HIS A 18 -11.89 8.99 -8.15
N LEU A 19 -13.03 9.29 -7.51
CA LEU A 19 -13.37 10.64 -7.10
C LEU A 19 -12.42 11.15 -6.01
N ALA A 20 -12.09 10.32 -5.02
CA ALA A 20 -11.13 10.67 -3.98
C ALA A 20 -9.78 11.05 -4.58
N LEU A 21 -9.27 10.26 -5.54
CA LEU A 21 -8.03 10.57 -6.23
C LEU A 21 -8.13 11.86 -7.05
N ALA A 22 -9.20 12.04 -7.82
CA ALA A 22 -9.40 13.22 -8.66
C ALA A 22 -9.45 14.53 -7.85
N VAL A 23 -10.04 14.50 -6.66
CA VAL A 23 -10.09 15.66 -5.75
C VAL A 23 -8.72 15.91 -5.11
N CYS A 24 -8.06 14.85 -4.61
CA CYS A 24 -6.73 14.97 -4.01
C CYS A 24 -5.66 15.41 -5.03
N ARG A 25 -5.79 15.08 -6.31
CA ARG A 25 -4.90 15.57 -7.38
C ARG A 25 -4.98 17.08 -7.62
N LYS A 26 -6.04 17.73 -7.13
CA LYS A 26 -6.24 19.18 -7.22
C LYS A 26 -5.93 19.90 -5.91
N ASP A 27 -5.24 19.23 -4.98
CA ASP A 27 -4.92 19.72 -3.63
C ASP A 27 -6.17 20.10 -2.80
N GLN A 28 -7.34 19.60 -3.20
CA GLN A 28 -8.64 19.85 -2.56
C GLN A 28 -9.12 18.65 -1.74
N GLY A 29 -8.21 17.72 -1.44
CA GLY A 29 -8.50 16.55 -0.62
C GLY A 29 -8.83 16.91 0.83
N ASN A 30 -9.09 15.88 1.60
CA ASN A 30 -9.20 15.95 3.04
C ASN A 30 -8.80 14.60 3.66
N ALA A 31 -8.79 14.54 4.98
CA ALA A 31 -8.44 13.32 5.71
C ALA A 31 -9.28 12.10 5.32
N HIS A 32 -10.58 12.30 5.08
CA HIS A 32 -11.48 11.22 4.69
C HIS A 32 -11.15 10.69 3.29
N LEU A 33 -10.97 11.57 2.30
CA LEU A 33 -10.62 11.17 0.94
C LEU A 33 -9.26 10.46 0.86
N LEU A 34 -8.27 10.95 1.61
CA LEU A 34 -6.97 10.29 1.68
C LEU A 34 -7.10 8.90 2.33
N ASN A 35 -7.95 8.77 3.35
CA ASN A 35 -8.23 7.49 3.99
C ASN A 35 -8.96 6.50 3.06
N GLU A 36 -9.88 6.96 2.20
CA GLU A 36 -10.49 6.11 1.17
C GLU A 36 -9.46 5.56 0.18
N LEU A 37 -8.44 6.35 -0.18
CA LEU A 37 -7.34 5.87 -1.03
C LEU A 37 -6.46 4.84 -0.32
N VAL A 38 -6.20 5.02 0.98
CA VAL A 38 -5.50 4.00 1.81
C VAL A 38 -6.29 2.69 1.86
N LYS A 39 -7.61 2.77 2.07
CA LYS A 39 -8.48 1.58 2.05
C LYS A 39 -8.44 0.89 0.69
N ALA A 40 -8.54 1.65 -0.40
CA ALA A 40 -8.47 1.10 -1.76
C ALA A 40 -7.16 0.36 -2.00
N LEU A 41 -6.02 0.93 -1.59
CA LEU A 41 -4.71 0.29 -1.70
C LEU A 41 -4.67 -1.06 -0.99
N TYR A 42 -5.08 -1.10 0.29
CA TYR A 42 -5.01 -2.34 1.06
C TYR A 42 -6.05 -3.38 0.65
N LEU A 43 -7.24 -2.98 0.22
CA LEU A 43 -8.21 -3.90 -0.37
C LEU A 43 -7.65 -4.53 -1.65
N THR A 44 -7.01 -3.71 -2.50
CA THR A 44 -6.39 -4.18 -3.73
C THR A 44 -5.28 -5.18 -3.44
N TYR A 45 -4.46 -4.91 -2.43
CA TYR A 45 -3.42 -5.83 -1.96
C TYR A 45 -4.00 -7.14 -1.41
N TYR A 46 -5.02 -7.09 -0.53
CA TYR A 46 -5.60 -8.32 0.02
C TYR A 46 -6.27 -9.20 -1.04
N LEU A 47 -6.89 -8.58 -2.05
CA LEU A 47 -7.42 -9.32 -3.20
C LEU A 47 -6.31 -9.91 -4.06
N GLN A 48 -5.18 -9.22 -4.22
CA GLN A 48 -3.98 -9.76 -4.88
C GLN A 48 -3.39 -10.96 -4.13
N VAL A 49 -3.29 -10.90 -2.80
CA VAL A 49 -2.89 -12.06 -1.96
C VAL A 49 -3.85 -13.25 -2.12
N SER A 50 -5.12 -12.98 -2.41
CA SER A 50 -6.14 -14.00 -2.70
C SER A 50 -6.13 -14.47 -4.17
N GLY A 51 -5.16 -14.04 -4.97
CA GLY A 51 -4.95 -14.48 -6.35
C GLY A 51 -5.63 -13.63 -7.44
N PHE A 52 -6.12 -12.44 -7.10
CA PHE A 52 -6.80 -11.54 -8.05
C PHE A 52 -5.87 -10.42 -8.51
N SER A 53 -4.82 -10.74 -9.27
CA SER A 53 -3.81 -9.85 -9.90
C SER A 53 -2.41 -10.41 -9.63
N ASP A 54 -1.50 -10.23 -10.59
CA ASP A 54 -0.08 -10.56 -10.44
C ASP A 54 0.78 -9.30 -10.24
N ALA A 55 0.16 -8.19 -9.81
CA ALA A 55 0.87 -6.94 -9.56
C ALA A 55 1.99 -7.12 -8.52
N PRO A 56 3.19 -6.56 -8.79
CA PRO A 56 4.33 -6.74 -7.90
C PRO A 56 4.10 -6.04 -6.56
N LEU A 57 4.63 -6.61 -5.48
CA LEU A 57 4.53 -6.02 -4.14
C LEU A 57 5.05 -4.57 -4.10
N ASP A 58 6.06 -4.25 -4.91
CA ASP A 58 6.64 -2.91 -4.99
C ASP A 58 5.64 -1.84 -5.45
N LEU A 59 4.63 -2.20 -6.27
CA LEU A 59 3.57 -1.27 -6.63
C LEU A 59 2.80 -0.78 -5.38
N TYR A 60 2.43 -1.72 -4.51
CA TYR A 60 1.73 -1.40 -3.26
C TYR A 60 2.62 -0.63 -2.29
N ARG A 61 3.91 -0.96 -2.20
CA ARG A 61 4.87 -0.19 -1.38
C ARG A 61 5.02 1.24 -1.87
N HIS A 62 5.14 1.45 -3.18
CA HIS A 62 5.21 2.79 -3.75
C HIS A 62 3.92 3.58 -3.54
N GLY A 63 2.76 2.93 -3.65
CA GLY A 63 1.46 3.54 -3.33
C GLY A 63 1.33 3.91 -1.85
N GLU A 64 1.79 3.04 -0.93
CA GLU A 64 1.77 3.29 0.51
C GLU A 64 2.68 4.47 0.85
N ALA A 65 3.90 4.50 0.29
CA ALA A 65 4.82 5.62 0.45
C ALA A 65 4.26 6.94 -0.11
N ALA A 66 3.55 6.90 -1.24
CA ALA A 66 2.88 8.06 -1.81
C ALA A 66 1.82 8.65 -0.87
N LEU A 67 0.97 7.78 -0.30
CA LEU A 67 -0.08 8.18 0.64
C LEU A 67 0.49 8.67 1.96
N GLU A 68 1.55 8.04 2.46
CA GLU A 68 2.26 8.48 3.66
C GLU A 68 2.90 9.87 3.44
N GLN A 69 3.55 10.09 2.30
CA GLN A 69 4.11 11.38 1.94
C GLN A 69 3.02 12.46 1.84
N ALA A 70 1.86 12.13 1.27
CA ALA A 70 0.71 13.04 1.22
C ALA A 70 0.17 13.37 2.62
N GLY A 71 0.06 12.38 3.52
CA GLY A 71 -0.33 12.61 4.91
C GLY A 71 0.65 13.50 5.66
N ARG A 72 1.97 13.29 5.50
CA ARG A 72 3.00 14.16 6.09
C ARG A 72 2.91 15.59 5.57
N ARG A 73 2.69 15.78 4.25
CA ARG A 73 2.45 17.11 3.66
C ARG A 73 1.19 17.77 4.23
N ALA A 74 0.11 17.01 4.38
CA ALA A 74 -1.13 17.54 4.95
C ALA A 74 -0.96 18.04 6.39
N ILE A 75 -0.21 17.31 7.22
CA ILE A 75 0.08 17.72 8.60
C ILE A 75 0.96 18.98 8.63
N ARG A 76 1.99 19.04 7.78
CA ARG A 76 2.97 20.12 7.79
C ARG A 76 2.45 21.41 7.15
N ASP A 77 1.79 21.28 6.00
CA ASP A 77 1.47 22.39 5.10
C ASP A 77 -0.05 22.68 5.04
N GLY A 78 -0.89 21.82 5.65
CA GLY A 78 -2.35 21.90 5.56
C GLY A 78 -2.92 21.46 4.21
N VAL A 79 -2.07 20.96 3.30
CA VAL A 79 -2.44 20.60 1.93
C VAL A 79 -2.68 19.09 1.80
N TRP A 80 -3.93 18.73 1.53
CA TRP A 80 -4.36 17.34 1.35
C TRP A 80 -4.32 16.95 -0.13
N GLY A 81 -3.08 16.74 -0.62
CA GLY A 81 -2.79 16.60 -2.04
C GLY A 81 -1.99 15.37 -2.43
N ILE A 82 -2.35 14.78 -3.57
CA ILE A 82 -1.52 13.79 -4.28
C ILE A 82 -0.79 14.51 -5.42
N GLY A 83 0.54 14.60 -5.31
CA GLY A 83 1.38 15.23 -6.33
C GLY A 83 1.35 14.48 -7.66
N ALA A 84 1.61 15.20 -8.75
CA ALA A 84 1.55 14.68 -10.12
C ALA A 84 2.46 13.46 -10.36
N GLU A 85 3.62 13.41 -9.71
CA GLU A 85 4.55 12.26 -9.79
C GLU A 85 4.00 10.98 -9.16
N MET A 86 3.15 11.12 -8.13
CA MET A 86 2.64 9.98 -7.36
C MET A 86 1.26 9.52 -7.83
N ALA A 87 0.51 10.39 -8.51
CA ALA A 87 -0.83 10.08 -9.01
C ALA A 87 -0.87 8.84 -9.93
N PRO A 88 0.05 8.63 -10.89
CA PRO A 88 0.03 7.46 -11.77
C PRO A 88 0.07 6.12 -11.02
N ILE A 89 0.80 6.05 -9.90
CA ILE A 89 0.91 4.83 -9.08
C ILE A 89 -0.46 4.48 -8.47
N LEU A 90 -1.18 5.49 -7.97
CA LEU A 90 -2.51 5.28 -7.42
C LEU A 90 -3.53 4.98 -8.52
N GLU A 91 -3.42 5.60 -9.70
CA GLU A 91 -4.26 5.29 -10.86
C GLU A 91 -4.12 3.82 -11.30
N GLU A 92 -2.89 3.30 -11.31
CA GLU A 92 -2.63 1.89 -11.61
C GLU A 92 -3.26 0.96 -10.56
N ILE A 93 -3.08 1.26 -9.27
CA ILE A 93 -3.70 0.49 -8.18
C ILE A 93 -5.24 0.49 -8.30
N LEU A 94 -5.85 1.64 -8.59
CA LEU A 94 -7.31 1.73 -8.77
C LEU A 94 -7.78 0.97 -10.01
N SER A 95 -7.01 0.99 -11.10
CA SER A 95 -7.32 0.19 -12.30
C SER A 95 -7.28 -1.31 -12.01
N ILE A 96 -6.30 -1.78 -11.23
CA ILE A 96 -6.26 -3.17 -10.76
C ILE A 96 -7.48 -3.47 -9.89
N HIS A 97 -7.84 -2.56 -8.98
CA HIS A 97 -8.99 -2.74 -8.11
C HIS A 97 -10.30 -2.93 -8.90
N ASP A 98 -10.51 -2.12 -9.94
CA ASP A 98 -11.70 -2.23 -10.80
C ASP A 98 -11.77 -3.60 -11.49
N GLN A 99 -10.64 -4.13 -11.95
CA GLN A 99 -10.55 -5.46 -12.55
C GLN A 99 -10.81 -6.57 -11.52
N GLN A 100 -10.35 -6.38 -10.28
CA GLN A 100 -10.63 -7.29 -9.18
C GLN A 100 -12.11 -7.32 -8.84
N LEU A 101 -12.78 -6.17 -8.73
CA LEU A 101 -14.21 -6.09 -8.42
C LEU A 101 -15.08 -6.74 -9.51
N ALA A 102 -14.64 -6.68 -10.77
CA ALA A 102 -15.34 -7.33 -11.89
C ALA A 102 -15.21 -8.86 -11.92
N SER A 103 -14.18 -9.43 -11.28
CA SER A 103 -13.82 -10.85 -11.42
C SER A 103 -13.89 -11.65 -10.11
N ALA A 104 -13.71 -10.99 -8.97
CA ALA A 104 -13.68 -11.64 -7.67
C ALA A 104 -15.08 -12.13 -7.23
N ALA A 105 -15.13 -13.36 -6.74
CA ALA A 105 -16.30 -13.86 -6.04
C ALA A 105 -16.56 -13.03 -4.77
N MET A 106 -17.84 -12.83 -4.42
CA MET A 106 -18.25 -11.99 -3.28
C MET A 106 -17.53 -12.34 -1.97
N TRP A 107 -17.29 -13.62 -1.71
CA TRP A 107 -16.57 -14.07 -0.52
C TRP A 107 -15.15 -13.50 -0.40
N ASN A 108 -14.42 -13.38 -1.51
CA ASN A 108 -13.07 -12.82 -1.49
C ASN A 108 -13.08 -11.33 -1.18
N ILE A 109 -14.13 -10.61 -1.61
CA ILE A 109 -14.32 -9.20 -1.30
C ILE A 109 -14.63 -9.03 0.19
N ILE A 110 -15.51 -9.87 0.75
CA ILE A 110 -15.83 -9.88 2.18
C ILE A 110 -14.58 -10.22 3.01
N ASP A 111 -13.83 -11.26 2.64
CA ASP A 111 -12.59 -11.62 3.35
C ASP A 111 -11.54 -10.49 3.30
N ALA A 112 -11.39 -9.81 2.15
CA ALA A 112 -10.50 -8.65 2.04
C ALA A 112 -10.94 -7.49 2.95
N GLN A 113 -12.25 -7.22 3.04
CA GLN A 113 -12.80 -6.20 3.94
C GLN A 113 -12.63 -6.58 5.42
N ASP A 114 -12.77 -7.85 5.78
CA ASP A 114 -12.55 -8.34 7.13
C ASP A 114 -11.07 -8.26 7.53
N ARG A 115 -10.15 -8.53 6.60
CA ARG A 115 -8.70 -8.34 6.81
C ARG A 115 -8.37 -6.88 7.03
N LEU A 116 -8.90 -5.98 6.19
CA LEU A 116 -8.73 -4.53 6.36
C LEU A 116 -9.28 -4.05 7.71
N SER A 117 -10.47 -4.51 8.10
CA SER A 117 -11.09 -4.14 9.38
C SER A 117 -10.25 -4.59 10.57
N ARG A 118 -9.69 -5.80 10.52
CA ARG A 118 -8.75 -6.30 11.54
C ARG A 118 -7.46 -5.49 11.58
N PHE A 119 -6.92 -5.11 10.42
CA PHE A 119 -5.73 -4.26 10.35
C PHE A 119 -5.99 -2.88 11.00
N ILE A 120 -7.11 -2.24 10.69
CA ILE A 120 -7.49 -0.93 11.28
C ILE A 120 -7.60 -1.00 12.81
N GLN A 121 -7.97 -2.16 13.36
CA GLN A 121 -8.08 -2.39 14.81
C GLN A 121 -6.75 -2.82 15.46
N SER A 122 -5.69 -3.02 14.68
CA SER A 122 -4.38 -3.47 15.17
C SER A 122 -3.42 -2.31 15.37
N ASP A 123 -2.35 -2.55 16.14
CA ASP A 123 -1.23 -1.59 16.29
C ASP A 123 -0.21 -1.67 15.12
N GLN A 124 -0.51 -2.43 14.07
CA GLN A 124 0.39 -2.54 12.92
C GLN A 124 0.39 -1.26 12.09
N GLN A 125 1.57 -0.82 11.66
CA GLN A 125 1.72 0.38 10.83
C GLN A 125 1.43 0.12 9.35
N SER A 126 1.64 -1.11 8.89
CA SER A 126 1.42 -1.52 7.49
C SER A 126 0.99 -3.00 7.44
N PRO A 127 0.05 -3.37 6.55
CA PRO A 127 -0.28 -4.76 6.25
C PRO A 127 0.65 -5.38 5.21
N LEU A 128 1.51 -4.57 4.55
CA LEU A 128 2.49 -5.06 3.58
C LEU A 128 3.64 -5.73 4.33
N PRO A 129 4.12 -6.92 3.89
CA PRO A 129 5.22 -7.59 4.56
C PRO A 129 6.46 -6.71 4.53
N ALA A 130 7.27 -6.71 5.60
CA ALA A 130 8.56 -6.05 5.58
C ALA A 130 9.42 -6.63 4.45
N GLY A 131 10.16 -5.77 3.75
CA GLY A 131 11.07 -6.24 2.69
C GLY A 131 12.06 -7.19 3.34
N THR A 132 12.08 -8.45 2.92
CA THR A 132 13.12 -9.37 3.36
C THR A 132 14.42 -8.84 2.79
N ALA A 133 15.18 -8.09 3.58
CA ALA A 133 16.58 -7.82 3.26
C ALA A 133 17.24 -9.20 3.18
N LEU A 134 17.46 -9.67 1.95
CA LEU A 134 18.22 -10.87 1.65
C LEU A 134 19.47 -10.86 2.52
N GLY A 135 19.67 -11.94 3.28
CA GLY A 135 20.79 -12.09 4.21
C GLY A 135 22.10 -11.82 3.50
N ILE A 136 22.70 -10.67 3.80
CA ILE A 136 24.13 -10.46 3.61
C ILE A 136 24.77 -11.07 4.86
N GLN A 137 24.92 -12.39 4.81
CA GLN A 137 25.83 -13.08 5.71
C GLN A 137 27.23 -12.65 5.27
N GLY A 138 27.80 -11.70 6.00
CA GLY A 138 29.18 -11.28 5.80
C GLY A 138 30.08 -12.49 5.99
N ASP A 139 30.81 -12.83 4.94
CA ASP A 139 31.94 -13.74 5.01
C ASP A 139 32.93 -13.20 6.05
N ASP A 140 33.04 -13.88 7.19
CA ASP A 140 34.13 -13.73 8.14
C ASP A 140 35.42 -14.23 7.47
N ALA A 141 36.03 -13.38 6.65
CA ALA A 141 37.43 -13.49 6.30
C ALA A 141 38.27 -13.06 7.51
N GLY A 142 38.47 -14.01 8.44
CA GLY A 142 39.46 -13.90 9.50
C GLY A 142 40.87 -13.85 8.90
N PHE A 143 41.41 -12.64 8.77
CA PHE A 143 42.82 -12.42 8.53
C PHE A 143 43.52 -12.28 9.90
N ASP A 144 44.28 -13.29 10.27
CA ASP A 144 45.26 -13.23 11.35
C ASP A 144 46.57 -12.67 10.77
N GLU A 145 47.04 -11.53 11.29
CA GLU A 145 48.48 -11.37 11.51
C GLU A 145 48.78 -10.24 12.53
N SER A 146 49.10 -10.69 13.74
CA SER A 146 50.30 -10.32 14.50
C SER A 146 50.59 -8.85 14.85
N ALA A 147 50.47 -8.59 16.15
CA ALA A 147 51.53 -8.11 17.05
C ALA A 147 52.42 -6.93 16.59
N THR A 148 52.52 -5.90 17.45
CA THR A 148 53.74 -5.61 18.24
C THR A 148 53.70 -4.20 18.85
N SER A 149 53.84 -4.12 20.19
CA SER A 149 54.40 -2.99 20.98
C SER A 149 53.55 -1.70 21.06
N ARG A 150 53.51 -0.90 22.14
CA ARG A 150 54.14 -0.88 23.48
C ARG A 150 53.49 0.29 24.25
N ASN A 151 53.41 0.16 25.58
CA ASN A 151 53.49 1.20 26.63
C ASN A 151 52.48 2.36 26.67
N LEU A 152 51.84 2.51 27.83
CA LEU A 152 52.29 3.47 28.86
C LEU A 152 51.61 3.16 30.21
N GLN A 153 52.40 2.62 31.14
CA GLN A 153 52.55 3.24 32.45
C GLN A 153 53.67 4.28 32.34
#